data_AF-A0A0B2R9X9-F1
#
_entry.id   AF-A0A0B2R9X9-F1
#
_cell.length_a   1.000
_cell.length_b   1.000
_cell.length_c   1.000
_cell.angle_alpha   90.00
_cell.angle_beta   90.00
_cell.angle_gamma   90.00
#
_symmetry.space_group_name_H-M   'P 1'
#
loop_
_entity.id
_entity.type
_entity.pdbx_description
1 polymer ?
#
loop_
_entity_poly.entity_id
_entity_poly.type
_entity_poly.pdbx_seq_one_letter_code
_entity_poly.pdbx_strand_id
1 'polypeptide(L)'
;MNSAALEGVEVVFHMAAPNSSINNYQLHHSINVQGAHNVIDACMELNVKRLIYTSCLVYPSFPSIFFDDVHGIHNGNETMPYPNDHYSATKAEGEALVIKANGTNGLLTCYIRLSSIFGPGDRLSMSSLVAAARKGESKVHVVIPPIHM
;
A
#
# COMPACT_ATOMS: atom_id res chain seq x y z
N MET A 1 -15.42 11.98 -5.25
CA MET A 1 -15.47 10.52 -5.49
C MET A 1 -16.91 10.16 -5.85
N ASN A 2 -17.18 9.22 -6.75
CA ASN A 2 -18.56 8.78 -6.99
C ASN A 2 -18.94 7.81 -5.85
N SER A 3 -19.70 8.28 -4.87
CA SER A 3 -20.12 7.48 -3.71
C SER A 3 -20.98 6.28 -4.09
N ALA A 4 -21.56 6.26 -5.31
CA ALA A 4 -22.30 5.12 -5.84
C ALA A 4 -21.53 3.78 -5.78
N ALA A 5 -20.19 3.81 -5.81
CA ALA A 5 -19.37 2.61 -5.69
C ALA A 5 -19.45 1.93 -4.31
N LEU A 6 -19.94 2.63 -3.28
CA LEU A 6 -20.05 2.13 -1.90
C LEU A 6 -21.51 1.85 -1.49
N GLU A 7 -22.49 2.04 -2.38
CA GLU A 7 -23.90 1.77 -2.07
C GLU A 7 -24.13 0.29 -1.74
N GLY A 8 -24.73 0.02 -0.57
CA GLY A 8 -25.01 -1.33 -0.09
C GLY A 8 -23.77 -2.12 0.35
N VAL A 9 -22.59 -1.49 0.41
CA VAL A 9 -21.35 -2.14 0.81
C VAL A 9 -21.24 -2.23 2.33
N GLU A 10 -20.92 -3.42 2.85
CA GLU A 10 -20.66 -3.61 4.29
C GLU A 10 -19.20 -3.33 4.67
N VAL A 11 -18.27 -3.68 3.78
CA VAL A 11 -16.83 -3.63 4.01
C VAL A 11 -16.10 -3.09 2.78
N VAL A 12 -15.23 -2.10 3.00
CA VAL A 12 -14.39 -1.50 1.95
C VAL A 12 -12.93 -1.89 2.15
N PHE A 13 -12.30 -2.41 1.09
CA PHE A 13 -10.85 -2.61 1.01
C PHE A 13 -10.23 -1.51 0.15
N HIS A 14 -9.66 -0.49 0.78
CA HIS A 14 -9.04 0.62 0.08
C HIS A 14 -7.59 0.29 -0.29
N MET A 15 -7.43 -0.28 -1.48
CA MET A 15 -6.14 -0.70 -2.05
C MET A 15 -5.57 0.28 -3.09
N ALA A 16 -6.30 1.35 -3.43
CA ALA A 16 -5.86 2.28 -4.46
C ALA A 16 -4.68 3.11 -3.96
N ALA A 17 -3.58 3.07 -4.71
CA ALA A 17 -2.37 3.83 -4.45
C ALA A 17 -1.65 4.12 -5.78
N PRO A 18 -0.90 5.24 -5.88
CA PRO A 18 -0.02 5.46 -7.02
C PRO A 18 1.18 4.52 -6.97
N ASN A 19 1.86 4.38 -8.11
CA ASN A 19 3.18 3.75 -8.14
C ASN A 19 4.16 4.57 -7.26
N SER A 20 4.76 3.90 -6.27
CA SER A 20 5.69 4.51 -5.31
C SER A 20 6.97 5.04 -5.96
N SER A 21 7.38 4.49 -7.11
CA SER A 21 8.57 4.94 -7.85
C SER A 21 8.39 6.27 -8.59
N ILE A 22 7.17 6.80 -8.68
CA ILE A 22 6.93 8.10 -9.31
C ILE A 22 7.35 9.21 -8.35
N ASN A 23 8.34 10.02 -8.69
CA ASN A 23 8.78 11.15 -7.87
C ASN A 23 7.82 12.36 -8.03
N ASN A 24 6.60 12.23 -7.50
CA ASN A 24 5.59 13.28 -7.54
C ASN A 24 4.77 13.27 -6.24
N TYR A 25 5.18 14.10 -5.28
CA TYR A 25 4.49 14.23 -4.00
C TYR A 25 3.03 14.64 -4.16
N GLN A 26 2.69 15.54 -5.10
CA GLN A 26 1.31 15.97 -5.31
C GLN A 26 0.42 14.82 -5.78
N LEU A 27 0.93 13.98 -6.68
CA LEU A 27 0.24 12.75 -7.08
C LEU A 27 0.06 11.80 -5.89
N HIS A 28 1.13 11.57 -5.13
CA HIS A 28 1.09 10.71 -3.94
C HIS A 28 0.08 11.21 -2.90
N HIS A 29 0.12 12.50 -2.58
CA HIS A 29 -0.78 13.12 -1.62
C HIS A 29 -2.25 13.11 -2.11
N SER A 30 -2.50 13.47 -3.37
CA SER A 30 -3.85 13.48 -3.93
C SER A 30 -4.52 12.10 -3.92
N ILE A 31 -3.75 11.02 -4.02
CA ILE A 31 -4.31 9.66 -4.01
C ILE A 31 -4.29 9.07 -2.60
N ASN A 32 -3.15 9.09 -1.90
CA ASN A 32 -3.01 8.44 -0.60
C ASN A 32 -3.71 9.19 0.53
N VAL A 33 -3.71 10.53 0.50
CA VAL A 33 -4.28 11.37 1.57
C VAL A 33 -5.69 11.80 1.21
N GLN A 34 -5.85 12.54 0.11
CA GLN A 34 -7.17 13.02 -0.30
C GLN A 34 -8.09 11.86 -0.74
N GLY A 35 -7.54 10.81 -1.36
CA GLY A 35 -8.31 9.61 -1.68
C GLY A 35 -8.80 8.89 -0.42
N ALA A 36 -7.95 8.74 0.59
CA ALA A 36 -8.35 8.15 1.87
C ALA A 36 -9.46 8.98 2.55
N HIS A 37 -9.31 10.31 2.60
CA HIS A 37 -10.35 11.20 3.12
C HIS A 37 -11.70 10.99 2.42
N ASN A 38 -11.69 10.98 1.08
CA ASN A 38 -12.91 10.80 0.30
C ASN A 38 -13.58 9.44 0.54
N VAL A 39 -12.78 8.37 0.70
CA VAL A 39 -13.30 7.02 1.01
C VAL A 39 -13.92 6.98 2.40
N ILE A 40 -13.27 7.61 3.38
CA ILE A 40 -13.77 7.70 4.75
C ILE A 40 -15.11 8.42 4.78
N ASP A 41 -15.21 9.59 4.14
CA ASP A 41 -16.46 10.36 4.06
C ASP A 41 -17.57 9.53 3.42
N ALA A 42 -17.28 8.90 2.28
CA ALA A 42 -18.26 8.07 1.58
C ALA A 42 -18.70 6.86 2.43
N CYS A 43 -17.80 6.25 3.19
CA CYS A 43 -18.14 5.18 4.13
C CYS A 43 -19.11 5.67 5.22
N MET A 44 -18.89 6.87 5.75
CA MET A 44 -19.76 7.47 6.77
C MET A 44 -21.13 7.85 6.20
N GLU A 45 -21.17 8.49 5.02
CA GLU A 45 -22.40 8.89 4.35
C GLU A 45 -23.30 7.69 4.01
N LEU A 46 -22.69 6.59 3.57
CA LEU A 46 -23.41 5.39 3.11
C LEU A 46 -23.51 4.29 4.17
N ASN A 47 -23.17 4.59 5.42
CA ASN A 47 -23.30 3.69 6.57
C ASN A 47 -22.52 2.36 6.43
N VAL A 48 -21.41 2.37 5.69
CA VAL A 48 -20.45 1.26 5.61
C VAL A 48 -19.95 0.95 7.01
N LYS A 49 -19.79 -0.34 7.34
CA LYS A 49 -19.45 -0.76 8.71
C LYS A 49 -17.96 -0.89 8.93
N ARG A 50 -17.20 -1.26 7.90
CA ARG A 50 -15.76 -1.54 8.05
C ARG A 50 -14.95 -0.99 6.88
N LEU A 51 -13.85 -0.31 7.20
CA LEU A 51 -12.86 0.16 6.24
C LEU A 51 -11.50 -0.48 6.56
N ILE A 52 -10.95 -1.21 5.59
CA ILE A 52 -9.60 -1.75 5.62
C ILE A 52 -8.75 -0.93 4.65
N TYR A 53 -7.81 -0.16 5.18
CA TYR A 53 -6.87 0.65 4.41
C TYR A 53 -5.58 -0.12 4.18
N THR A 54 -5.17 -0.22 2.91
CA THR A 54 -3.87 -0.79 2.57
C THR A 54 -2.80 0.27 2.66
N SER A 55 -2.03 0.22 3.74
CA SER A 55 -0.79 0.96 3.85
C SER A 55 0.40 0.10 3.38
N CYS A 56 1.60 0.64 3.48
CA CYS A 56 2.81 -0.01 3.06
C CYS A 56 3.82 0.00 4.20
N LEU A 57 4.45 -1.14 4.46
CA LEU A 57 5.75 -1.13 5.07
C LEU A 57 6.71 -0.65 4.01
N VAL A 58 7.09 0.62 4.10
CA VAL A 58 8.36 1.01 3.54
C VAL A 58 9.28 0.97 4.74
N TYR A 59 10.18 0.00 4.76
CA TYR A 59 11.49 0.10 5.37
C TYR A 59 12.42 -0.28 4.22
N PRO A 60 13.59 0.36 4.05
CA PRO A 60 14.30 0.47 2.78
C PRO A 60 14.43 -0.90 2.11
N SER A 61 13.50 -1.16 1.21
CA SER A 61 13.42 -2.42 0.49
C SER A 61 14.30 -2.21 -0.73
N PHE A 62 15.59 -2.51 -0.53
CA PHE A 62 16.71 -2.57 -1.49
C PHE A 62 17.58 -1.33 -1.75
N PRO A 63 18.91 -1.54 -1.89
CA PRO A 63 19.89 -1.52 -0.82
C PRO A 63 20.37 -0.07 -0.59
N SER A 64 19.84 0.59 0.43
CA SER A 64 20.36 1.89 0.85
C SER A 64 20.55 1.92 2.36
N ILE A 65 21.72 1.42 2.78
CA ILE A 65 22.59 1.96 3.83
C ILE A 65 22.09 2.04 5.28
N PHE A 66 20.86 1.64 5.60
CA PHE A 66 20.37 1.60 7.00
C PHE A 66 19.72 0.28 7.43
N PHE A 67 19.83 -0.76 6.62
CA PHE A 67 19.67 -2.15 7.07
C PHE A 67 21.00 -2.85 6.75
N ASP A 68 21.68 -3.37 7.75
CA ASP A 68 22.51 -4.53 7.46
C ASP A 68 21.56 -5.70 7.12
N ASP A 69 22.00 -6.62 6.29
CA ASP A 69 21.24 -7.84 5.97
C ASP A 69 21.05 -8.78 7.19
N VAL A 70 21.28 -8.30 8.42
CA VAL A 70 21.32 -9.08 9.67
C VAL A 70 20.10 -8.77 10.57
N HIS A 71 19.51 -7.58 10.46
CA HIS A 71 18.44 -7.13 11.37
C HIS A 71 17.10 -6.93 10.65
N GLY A 72 16.35 -8.02 10.47
CA GLY A 72 14.94 -7.95 10.06
C GLY A 72 14.07 -7.19 11.08
N ILE A 73 12.82 -6.89 10.72
CA ILE A 73 11.86 -6.34 11.68
C ILE A 73 11.45 -7.47 12.63
N HIS A 74 11.96 -7.45 13.86
CA HIS A 74 11.57 -8.37 14.93
C HIS A 74 10.63 -7.66 15.90
N ASN A 75 9.43 -8.19 16.11
CA ASN A 75 8.41 -7.62 17.02
C ASN A 75 8.06 -6.14 16.73
N GLY A 76 8.09 -5.75 15.45
CA GLY A 76 7.70 -4.41 15.02
C GLY A 76 6.22 -4.13 15.26
N ASN A 77 5.89 -2.88 15.57
CA ASN A 77 4.53 -2.40 15.77
C ASN A 77 4.33 -1.01 15.14
N GLU A 78 3.19 -0.40 15.39
CA GLU A 78 2.75 0.86 14.79
C GLU A 78 3.63 2.06 15.17
N THR A 79 4.45 1.97 16.23
CA THR A 79 5.35 3.04 16.69
C THR A 79 6.67 3.12 15.94
N MET A 80 6.95 2.13 15.07
CA MET A 80 8.13 2.16 14.23
C MET A 80 8.12 3.38 13.29
N PRO A 81 9.27 4.07 13.10
CA PRO A 81 9.34 5.24 12.24
C PRO A 81 9.08 4.90 10.77
N TYR A 82 8.51 5.87 10.06
CA TYR A 82 8.38 5.80 8.61
C TYR A 82 9.69 6.18 7.93
N PRO A 83 9.97 5.65 6.73
CA PRO A 83 11.08 6.12 5.91
C PRO A 83 10.88 7.55 5.47
N ASN A 84 12.02 8.18 5.20
CA ASN A 84 12.08 9.55 4.78
C ASN A 84 11.94 9.69 3.26
N ASP A 85 10.78 9.30 2.72
CA ASP A 85 10.42 9.51 1.32
C ASP A 85 8.96 10.00 1.16
N HIS A 86 8.68 10.65 0.03
CA HIS A 86 7.38 11.26 -0.26
C HIS A 86 6.22 10.27 -0.23
N TYR A 87 6.40 9.06 -0.75
CA TYR A 87 5.34 8.06 -0.79
C TYR A 87 5.00 7.58 0.62
N SER A 88 6.03 7.23 1.40
CA SER A 88 5.89 6.80 2.80
C SER A 88 5.24 7.87 3.68
N ALA A 89 5.64 9.13 3.52
CA ALA A 89 5.04 10.24 4.25
C ALA A 89 3.53 10.36 3.97
N THR A 90 3.13 10.32 2.70
CA THR A 90 1.69 10.40 2.34
C THR A 90 0.89 9.17 2.78
N LYS A 91 1.51 7.98 2.83
CA LYS A 91 0.88 6.78 3.41
C LYS A 91 0.66 6.94 4.91
N ALA A 92 1.65 7.48 5.64
CA ALA A 92 1.55 7.77 7.07
C ALA A 92 0.42 8.78 7.38
N GLU A 93 0.30 9.83 6.57
CA GLU A 93 -0.80 10.79 6.67
C GLU A 93 -2.16 10.13 6.46
N GLY A 94 -2.28 9.24 5.44
CA GLY A 94 -3.48 8.44 5.21
C GLY A 94 -3.82 7.49 6.37
N GLU A 95 -2.82 6.83 6.97
CA GLU A 95 -3.00 6.00 8.18
C GLU A 95 -3.58 6.83 9.33
N ALA A 96 -3.05 8.04 9.56
CA ALA A 96 -3.54 8.92 10.62
C ALA A 96 -5.02 9.30 10.42
N LEU A 97 -5.45 9.55 9.18
CA LEU A 97 -6.86 9.80 8.86
C LEU A 97 -7.75 8.59 9.19
N VAL A 98 -7.31 7.39 8.81
CA VAL A 98 -8.04 6.14 9.06
C VAL A 98 -8.17 5.87 10.56
N ILE A 99 -7.08 6.01 11.32
CA ILE A 99 -7.09 5.88 12.78
C ILE A 99 -8.08 6.87 13.40
N LYS A 100 -8.04 8.14 12.97
CA LYS A 100 -8.93 9.18 13.48
C LYS A 100 -10.41 8.90 13.18
N ALA A 101 -10.71 8.28 12.05
CA ALA A 101 -12.08 7.95 11.66
C ALA A 101 -12.66 6.76 12.46
N ASN A 102 -11.83 5.97 13.14
CA ASN A 102 -12.27 4.78 13.84
C ASN A 102 -13.34 5.09 14.90
N GLY A 103 -14.45 4.35 14.85
CA GLY A 103 -15.59 4.48 15.77
C GLY A 103 -16.52 5.67 15.45
N THR A 104 -16.14 6.57 14.56
CA THR A 104 -16.99 7.71 14.15
C THR A 104 -18.15 7.18 13.32
N ASN A 105 -19.39 7.55 13.67
CA ASN A 105 -20.62 7.10 13.02
C ASN A 105 -20.75 5.56 12.91
N GLY A 106 -20.12 4.81 13.83
CA GLY A 106 -20.12 3.36 13.82
C GLY A 106 -19.23 2.71 12.75
N LEU A 107 -18.39 3.49 12.05
CA LEU A 107 -17.39 2.98 11.12
C LEU A 107 -16.20 2.39 11.90
N LEU A 108 -15.97 1.09 11.75
CA LEU A 108 -14.75 0.45 12.24
C LEU A 108 -13.67 0.54 11.18
N THR A 109 -12.44 0.83 11.59
CA THR A 109 -11.33 0.98 10.66
C THR A 109 -10.14 0.11 11.07
N CYS A 110 -9.38 -0.30 10.08
CA CYS A 110 -8.11 -0.98 10.23
C CYS A 110 -7.20 -0.54 9.09
N TYR A 111 -5.91 -0.36 9.36
CA TYR A 111 -4.91 -0.27 8.31
C TYR A 111 -3.94 -1.44 8.41
N ILE A 112 -3.45 -1.89 7.27
CA ILE A 112 -2.50 -3.00 7.20
C ILE A 112 -1.26 -2.49 6.48
N ARG A 113 -0.09 -2.56 7.14
CA ARG A 113 1.19 -2.28 6.49
C ARG A 113 1.70 -3.55 5.83
N LEU A 114 1.47 -3.66 4.52
CA LEU A 114 1.90 -4.82 3.74
C LEU A 114 3.36 -4.68 3.31
N SER A 115 4.07 -5.81 3.23
CA SER A 115 5.36 -5.92 2.54
C SER A 115 5.16 -6.06 1.03
N SER A 116 6.24 -6.26 0.27
CA SER A 116 6.18 -6.48 -1.19
C SER A 116 5.22 -7.63 -1.56
N ILE A 117 4.12 -7.29 -2.24
CA ILE A 117 3.14 -8.23 -2.76
C ILE A 117 3.56 -8.62 -4.18
N PHE A 118 3.61 -9.93 -4.46
CA PHE A 118 3.91 -10.45 -5.78
C PHE A 118 2.97 -11.61 -6.12
N GLY A 119 2.75 -11.85 -7.42
CA GLY A 119 1.89 -12.93 -7.90
C GLY A 119 1.32 -12.65 -9.30
N PRO A 120 0.41 -13.52 -9.78
CA PRO A 120 -0.28 -13.30 -11.04
C PRO A 120 -0.94 -11.91 -11.10
N GLY A 121 -0.67 -11.16 -12.16
CA GLY A 121 -1.18 -9.80 -12.34
C GLY A 121 -0.29 -8.69 -11.78
N ASP A 122 0.85 -9.00 -11.14
CA ASP A 122 1.85 -7.98 -10.80
C ASP A 122 2.46 -7.35 -12.06
N ARG A 123 2.19 -6.05 -12.24
CA ARG A 123 2.65 -5.25 -13.38
C ARG A 123 3.89 -4.41 -13.07
N LEU A 124 4.42 -4.49 -11.86
CA LEU A 124 5.51 -3.64 -11.40
C LEU A 124 6.76 -4.47 -11.12
N SER A 125 6.76 -5.28 -10.06
CA SER A 125 8.01 -5.84 -9.51
C SER A 125 8.49 -7.07 -10.27
N MET A 126 7.66 -8.12 -10.31
CA MET A 126 8.01 -9.41 -10.92
C MET A 126 8.09 -9.30 -12.43
N SER A 127 7.23 -8.49 -13.05
CA SER A 127 7.27 -8.26 -14.48
C SER A 127 8.58 -7.60 -14.92
N SER A 128 9.05 -6.57 -14.20
CA SER A 128 10.34 -5.92 -14.46
C SER A 128 11.52 -6.85 -14.22
N LEU A 129 11.50 -7.63 -13.14
CA LEU A 129 12.54 -8.62 -12.82
C LEU A 129 12.63 -9.70 -13.92
N VAL A 130 11.50 -10.27 -14.33
CA VAL A 130 11.45 -11.28 -15.40
C VAL A 130 11.92 -10.70 -16.74
N ALA A 131 11.55 -9.46 -17.05
CA ALA A 131 12.01 -8.79 -18.27
C ALA A 131 13.53 -8.58 -18.26
N ALA A 132 14.11 -8.10 -17.16
CA ALA A 132 15.55 -7.94 -17.01
C ALA A 132 16.30 -9.28 -17.07
N ALA A 133 15.75 -10.33 -16.43
CA ALA A 133 16.33 -11.67 -16.48
C ALA A 133 16.35 -12.24 -17.90
N ARG A 134 15.27 -12.05 -18.69
CA ARG A 134 15.21 -12.45 -20.10
C ARG A 134 16.23 -11.71 -20.97
N LYS A 135 16.59 -10.49 -20.62
CA LYS A 135 17.63 -9.69 -21.31
C LYS A 135 19.06 -10.04 -20.86
N GLY A 136 19.23 -10.88 -19.83
CA GLY A 136 20.54 -11.14 -19.22
C GLY A 136 21.06 -9.99 -18.36
N GLU A 137 20.20 -9.03 -17.99
CA GLU A 137 20.54 -7.84 -17.21
C GLU A 137 20.35 -8.07 -15.69
N SER A 138 19.82 -9.23 -15.29
CA SER A 138 19.62 -9.61 -13.89
C SER A 138 20.74 -10.50 -13.38
N LYS A 139 21.15 -10.29 -12.12
CA LYS A 139 22.03 -11.20 -11.37
C LYS A 139 21.28 -12.39 -10.75
N VAL A 140 19.96 -12.46 -10.94
CA VAL A 140 19.08 -13.48 -10.37
C VAL A 140 18.62 -14.43 -11.46
N HIS A 141 18.72 -15.74 -11.20
CA HIS A 141 18.16 -16.77 -12.08
C HIS A 141 16.66 -16.91 -11.82
N VAL A 142 15.84 -16.68 -12.84
CA VAL A 142 14.37 -16.78 -12.75
C VAL A 142 13.92 -18.05 -13.46
N VAL A 143 13.39 -19.01 -12.70
CA VAL A 143 12.78 -20.23 -13.23
C VAL A 143 11.27 -20.00 -13.34
N ILE A 144 10.72 -20.09 -14.56
CA ILE A 144 9.28 -20.01 -14.80
C ILE A 144 8.80 -21.44 -15.13
N PRO A 145 8.14 -22.14 -14.20
CA PRO A 145 7.61 -23.48 -14.49
C PRO A 145 6.52 -23.40 -15.58
N PRO A 146 6.32 -24.47 -16.37
CA PRO A 146 5.19 -24.54 -17.30
C PRO A 146 3.88 -24.40 -16.52
N ILE A 147 3.00 -23.50 -16.97
CA ILE A 147 1.65 -23.39 -16.44
C ILE A 147 0.87 -24.59 -16.97
N HIS A 148 0.51 -25.54 -16.12
CA HIS A 148 -0.52 -26.52 -16.47
C HIS A 148 -1.87 -25.80 -16.50
N MET A 149 -2.40 -25.60 -17.71
CA MET A 149 -3.79 -25.20 -17.93
C MET A 149 -4.70 -26.43 -17.88
#